data_AF-Q7M422-F1
#
_entry.id   AF-Q7M422-F1
#
_cell.length_a   1.000
_cell.length_b   1.000
_cell.length_c   1.000
_cell.angle_alpha   90.00
_cell.angle_beta   90.00
_cell.angle_gamma   90.00
#
_symmetry.space_group_name_H-M   'P 1'
#
loop_
_entity.id
_entity.type
_entity.pdbx_description
1 polymer ?
#
loop_
_entity_poly.entity_id
_entity_poly.type
_entity_poly.pdbx_seq_one_letter_code
_entity_poly.pdbx_strand_id
1 'polypeptide(L)'
;AFVGLSDSEEKLVRDAWAPIHGDLQGTANTVFYNYLKKYPSNQDKFETLKGHPLDEVKDTANFKLIAGRIFTIFDNCVKNVGNDKGFQKVIADMSGPHVARPITHGSYNDLRGVIYDSMHLDSTHGAAWNKMMDNFFYVFYECLDGRCSQFS
;
A
#
# COMPACT_ATOMS: atom_id res chain seq x y z
N ALA A 1 16.47 4.25 -5.86
CA ALA A 1 17.28 4.36 -4.64
C ALA A 1 16.41 4.99 -3.56
N PHE A 2 16.61 4.60 -2.30
CA PHE A 2 15.89 5.18 -1.17
C PHE A 2 16.38 6.61 -0.91
N VAL A 3 15.47 7.54 -0.68
CA VAL A 3 15.76 8.95 -0.40
C VAL A 3 14.93 9.41 0.80
N GLY A 4 15.58 9.71 1.92
CA GLY A 4 14.91 10.19 3.13
C GLY A 4 13.98 11.39 2.87
N LEU A 5 12.92 11.47 3.66
CA LEU A 5 12.03 12.63 3.72
C LEU A 5 12.67 13.68 4.64
N SER A 6 12.49 14.96 4.32
CA SER A 6 12.76 16.05 5.26
C SER A 6 11.64 16.16 6.28
N ASP A 7 11.90 16.73 7.46
CA ASP A 7 10.89 16.97 8.50
C ASP A 7 9.59 17.62 7.95
N SER A 8 9.73 18.52 6.97
CA SER A 8 8.59 19.16 6.31
C SER A 8 7.77 18.19 5.45
N GLU A 9 8.44 17.32 4.69
CA GLU A 9 7.78 16.28 3.88
C GLU A 9 7.18 15.20 4.78
N GLU A 10 7.83 14.86 5.89
CA GLU A 10 7.30 13.93 6.88
C GLU A 10 5.97 14.41 7.45
N LYS A 11 5.88 15.69 7.81
CA LYS A 11 4.64 16.30 8.28
C LYS A 11 3.55 16.22 7.19
N LEU A 12 3.89 16.58 5.95
CA LEU A 12 2.93 16.53 4.83
C LEU A 12 2.41 15.12 4.58
N VAL A 13 3.27 14.09 4.69
CA VAL A 13 2.84 12.69 4.56
C VAL A 13 1.87 12.30 5.68
N ARG A 14 2.16 12.70 6.92
CA ARG A 14 1.26 12.42 8.07
C ARG A 14 -0.07 13.14 7.93
N ASP A 15 -0.06 14.41 7.52
CA ASP A 15 -1.26 15.20 7.26
C ASP A 15 -2.11 14.58 6.14
N ALA A 16 -1.47 14.16 5.04
CA ALA A 16 -2.13 13.49 3.92
C ALA A 16 -2.81 12.17 4.31
N TRP A 17 -2.21 11.41 5.23
CA TRP A 17 -2.75 10.13 5.70
C TRP A 17 -3.78 10.26 6.81
N ALA A 18 -3.83 11.40 7.53
CA ALA A 18 -4.66 11.57 8.71
C ALA A 18 -6.17 11.25 8.48
N PRO A 19 -6.81 11.65 7.36
CA PRO A 19 -8.19 11.28 7.09
C PRO A 19 -8.39 9.76 6.96
N ILE A 20 -7.45 9.09 6.31
CA ILE A 20 -7.47 7.64 6.13
C ILE A 20 -7.27 6.93 7.47
N HIS A 21 -6.33 7.40 8.29
CA HIS A 21 -6.08 6.87 9.63
C HIS A 21 -7.35 6.95 10.51
N GLY A 22 -8.13 8.03 10.40
CA GLY A 22 -9.37 8.23 11.14
C GLY A 22 -10.47 7.19 10.85
N ASP A 23 -10.48 6.60 9.65
CA ASP A 23 -11.36 5.48 9.29
C ASP A 23 -10.60 4.46 8.42
N LEU A 24 -9.64 3.77 9.06
CA LEU A 24 -8.71 2.89 8.34
C LEU A 24 -9.44 1.75 7.63
N GLN A 25 -10.38 1.08 8.31
CA GLN A 25 -11.09 -0.07 7.74
C GLN A 25 -12.14 0.34 6.70
N GLY A 26 -12.90 1.41 6.92
CA GLY A 26 -13.89 1.89 5.95
C GLY A 26 -13.22 2.38 4.67
N THR A 27 -12.13 3.14 4.81
CA THR A 27 -11.31 3.56 3.66
C THR A 27 -10.70 2.37 2.95
N ALA A 28 -10.12 1.40 3.69
CA ALA A 28 -9.53 0.21 3.12
C ALA A 28 -10.54 -0.58 2.25
N ASN A 29 -11.75 -0.80 2.76
CA ASN A 29 -12.79 -1.52 2.03
C ASN A 29 -13.16 -0.79 0.73
N THR A 30 -13.33 0.53 0.81
CA THR A 30 -13.71 1.37 -0.33
C THR A 30 -12.63 1.38 -1.40
N VAL A 31 -11.37 1.60 -1.00
CA VAL A 31 -10.23 1.63 -1.93
C VAL A 31 -9.99 0.26 -2.54
N PHE A 32 -10.07 -0.82 -1.75
CA PHE A 32 -9.89 -2.17 -2.27
C PHE A 32 -10.99 -2.56 -3.26
N TYR A 33 -12.25 -2.18 -2.98
CA TYR A 33 -13.35 -2.36 -3.94
C TYR A 33 -13.08 -1.60 -5.24
N ASN A 34 -12.70 -0.32 -5.14
CA ASN A 34 -12.41 0.50 -6.32
C ASN A 34 -11.22 -0.06 -7.13
N TYR A 35 -10.21 -0.60 -6.47
CA TYR A 35 -9.07 -1.25 -7.10
C TYR A 35 -9.49 -2.48 -7.90
N LEU A 36 -10.23 -3.39 -7.30
CA LEU A 36 -10.70 -4.60 -7.98
C LEU A 36 -11.74 -4.27 -9.07
N LYS A 37 -12.54 -3.23 -8.89
CA LYS A 37 -13.49 -2.76 -9.91
C LYS A 37 -12.79 -2.14 -11.11
N LYS A 38 -11.75 -1.32 -10.89
CA LYS A 38 -10.97 -0.67 -11.95
C LYS A 38 -10.06 -1.67 -12.68
N TYR A 39 -9.54 -2.66 -11.97
CA TYR A 39 -8.62 -3.66 -12.48
C TYR A 39 -9.06 -5.09 -12.11
N PRO A 40 -10.10 -5.64 -12.76
CA PRO A 40 -10.72 -6.92 -12.37
C PRO A 40 -9.75 -8.11 -12.40
N SER A 41 -8.75 -8.10 -13.28
CA SER A 41 -7.72 -9.15 -13.33
C SER A 41 -6.92 -9.31 -12.03
N ASN A 42 -6.92 -8.28 -11.17
CA ASN A 42 -6.24 -8.33 -9.88
C ASN A 42 -7.04 -9.09 -8.81
N GLN A 43 -8.35 -9.29 -9.01
CA GLN A 43 -9.16 -10.07 -8.06
C GLN A 43 -8.72 -11.54 -8.00
N ASP A 44 -8.33 -12.10 -9.14
CA ASP A 44 -7.88 -13.49 -9.24
C ASP A 44 -6.55 -13.77 -8.52
N LYS A 45 -5.87 -12.73 -8.03
CA LYS A 45 -4.66 -12.84 -7.18
C LYS A 45 -4.99 -13.13 -5.72
N PHE A 46 -6.27 -13.05 -5.35
CA PHE A 46 -6.76 -13.34 -4.00
C PHE A 46 -7.61 -14.60 -4.03
N GLU A 47 -7.05 -15.71 -3.54
CA GLU A 47 -7.66 -17.05 -3.63
C GLU A 47 -9.12 -17.09 -3.12
N THR A 48 -9.42 -16.35 -2.05
CA THR A 48 -10.75 -16.31 -1.44
C THR A 48 -11.77 -15.42 -2.15
N LEU A 49 -11.34 -14.64 -3.14
CA LEU A 49 -12.19 -13.75 -3.95
C LEU A 49 -12.28 -14.21 -5.41
N LYS A 50 -11.33 -15.03 -5.85
CA LYS A 50 -11.21 -15.53 -7.22
C LYS A 50 -12.49 -16.25 -7.67
N GLY A 51 -12.94 -15.92 -8.89
CA GLY A 51 -14.11 -16.57 -9.50
C GLY A 51 -15.47 -16.15 -8.95
N HIS A 52 -15.53 -15.24 -7.98
CA HIS A 52 -16.78 -14.70 -7.44
C HIS A 52 -17.07 -13.29 -8.00
N PRO A 53 -18.33 -12.92 -8.25
CA PRO A 53 -18.69 -11.54 -8.56
C PRO A 53 -18.24 -10.59 -7.45
N LEU A 54 -17.59 -9.47 -7.81
CA LEU A 54 -17.05 -8.51 -6.83
C LEU A 54 -18.13 -7.99 -5.86
N ASP A 55 -19.34 -7.73 -6.36
CA ASP A 55 -20.45 -7.23 -5.55
C ASP A 55 -20.99 -8.27 -4.55
N GLU A 56 -20.73 -9.56 -4.75
CA GLU A 56 -21.10 -10.62 -3.80
C GLU A 56 -20.06 -10.77 -2.67
N VAL A 57 -18.79 -10.44 -2.96
CA VAL A 57 -17.70 -10.65 -1.98
C VAL A 57 -17.32 -9.42 -1.18
N LYS A 58 -17.67 -8.21 -1.64
CA LYS A 58 -17.24 -6.93 -1.04
C LYS A 58 -17.59 -6.75 0.45
N ASP A 59 -18.65 -7.41 0.93
CA ASP A 59 -19.10 -7.31 2.32
C ASP A 59 -18.65 -8.49 3.21
N THR A 60 -17.97 -9.47 2.62
CA THR A 60 -17.51 -10.67 3.33
C THR A 60 -16.37 -10.37 4.30
N ALA A 61 -16.23 -11.22 5.32
CA ALA A 61 -15.12 -11.12 6.29
C ALA A 61 -13.75 -11.25 5.61
N ASN A 62 -13.63 -12.11 4.59
CA ASN A 62 -12.39 -12.30 3.83
C ASN A 62 -11.98 -11.04 3.07
N PHE A 63 -12.93 -10.36 2.41
CA PHE A 63 -12.66 -9.11 1.72
C PHE A 63 -12.16 -8.04 2.68
N LYS A 64 -12.88 -7.83 3.79
CA LYS A 64 -12.52 -6.84 4.83
C LYS A 64 -11.16 -7.13 5.44
N LEU A 65 -10.85 -8.41 5.69
CA LEU A 65 -9.56 -8.84 6.22
C LEU A 65 -8.40 -8.51 5.27
N ILE A 66 -8.55 -8.77 3.97
CA ILE A 66 -7.52 -8.48 2.97
C ILE A 66 -7.29 -6.97 2.86
N ALA A 67 -8.37 -6.21 2.71
CA ALA A 67 -8.33 -4.76 2.64
C ALA A 67 -7.62 -4.16 3.87
N GLY A 68 -8.02 -4.60 5.08
CA GLY A 68 -7.45 -4.13 6.33
C GLY A 68 -5.95 -4.44 6.48
N ARG A 69 -5.50 -5.62 6.03
CA ARG A 69 -4.07 -5.99 6.04
C ARG A 69 -3.22 -5.06 5.17
N ILE A 70 -3.70 -4.72 3.98
CA ILE A 70 -2.99 -3.80 3.07
C ILE A 70 -2.84 -2.43 3.73
N PHE A 71 -3.93 -1.87 4.26
CA PHE A 71 -3.93 -0.53 4.86
C PHE A 71 -3.16 -0.46 6.17
N THR A 72 -3.12 -1.56 6.94
CA THR A 72 -2.29 -1.66 8.14
C THR A 72 -0.79 -1.55 7.83
N ILE A 73 -0.34 -2.09 6.69
CA ILE A 73 1.06 -1.91 6.26
C ILE A 73 1.36 -0.44 5.96
N PHE A 74 0.50 0.24 5.19
CA PHE A 74 0.69 1.66 4.90
C PHE A 74 0.63 2.52 6.17
N ASP A 75 -0.28 2.21 7.09
CA ASP A 75 -0.38 2.89 8.38
C ASP A 75 0.91 2.72 9.22
N ASN A 76 1.48 1.52 9.24
CA ASN A 76 2.76 1.26 9.91
C ASN A 76 3.94 1.96 9.22
N CYS A 77 3.92 2.08 7.89
CA CYS A 77 4.93 2.85 7.16
C CYS A 77 4.83 4.35 7.52
N VAL A 78 3.63 4.93 7.48
CA VAL A 78 3.39 6.33 7.84
C VAL A 78 3.79 6.62 9.30
N LYS A 79 3.52 5.69 10.23
CA LYS A 79 4.00 5.79 11.62
C LYS A 79 5.53 5.94 11.70
N ASN A 80 6.27 5.20 10.86
CA ASN A 80 7.73 5.18 10.81
C ASN A 80 8.36 6.20 9.86
N VAL A 81 7.59 7.13 9.27
CA VAL A 81 8.15 8.27 8.53
C VAL A 81 9.10 9.06 9.46
N GLY A 82 10.32 9.34 9.00
CA GLY A 82 11.42 9.90 9.79
C GLY A 82 12.26 8.88 10.57
N ASN A 83 11.87 7.61 10.54
CA ASN A 83 12.68 6.48 10.99
C ASN A 83 12.92 5.53 9.81
N ASP A 84 13.89 5.86 8.96
CA ASP A 84 14.18 5.13 7.72
C ASP A 84 14.36 3.62 7.94
N LYS A 85 15.07 3.22 9.00
CA LYS A 85 15.25 1.80 9.34
C LYS A 85 13.94 1.13 9.71
N GLY A 86 13.12 1.78 10.53
CA GLY A 86 11.79 1.27 10.89
C GLY A 86 10.87 1.15 9.67
N PHE A 87 10.88 2.15 8.79
CA PHE A 87 10.11 2.16 7.55
C PHE A 87 10.52 1.02 6.63
N GLN A 88 11.82 0.87 6.37
CA GLN A 88 12.38 -0.21 5.55
C GLN A 88 12.05 -1.59 6.13
N LYS A 89 12.19 -1.75 7.44
CA LYS A 89 11.90 -3.01 8.13
C LYS A 89 10.44 -3.46 7.98
N VAL A 90 9.47 -2.53 8.11
CA VAL A 90 8.04 -2.85 7.92
C VAL A 90 7.80 -3.44 6.52
N ILE A 91 8.44 -2.88 5.51
CA ILE A 91 8.29 -3.31 4.11
C ILE A 91 8.99 -4.65 3.88
N ALA A 92 10.20 -4.82 4.39
CA ALA A 92 10.96 -6.06 4.31
C ALA A 92 10.17 -7.24 4.92
N ASP A 93 9.66 -7.05 6.14
CA ASP A 93 8.91 -8.08 6.88
C ASP A 93 7.63 -8.52 6.13
N MET A 94 6.96 -7.62 5.40
CA MET A 94 5.75 -7.96 4.63
C MET A 94 6.01 -8.49 3.21
N SER A 95 7.23 -8.31 2.69
CA SER A 95 7.57 -8.65 1.30
C SER A 95 7.71 -10.17 1.08
N GLY A 96 8.15 -10.92 2.10
CA GLY A 96 8.43 -12.36 1.97
C GLY A 96 7.28 -13.18 1.35
N PRO A 97 6.03 -13.07 1.85
CA PRO A 97 4.88 -13.77 1.26
C PRO A 97 4.54 -13.39 -0.18
N HIS A 98 5.11 -12.30 -0.71
CA HIS A 98 4.84 -11.80 -2.07
C HIS A 98 5.84 -12.34 -3.12
N VAL A 99 7.05 -12.76 -2.70
CA VAL A 99 8.11 -13.26 -3.61
C VAL A 99 7.62 -14.44 -4.47
N ALA A 100 6.86 -15.36 -3.88
CA ALA A 100 6.37 -16.55 -4.57
C ALA A 100 5.07 -16.31 -5.38
N ARG A 101 4.50 -15.10 -5.36
CA ARG A 101 3.21 -14.83 -5.99
C ARG A 101 3.41 -14.37 -7.44
N PRO A 102 2.60 -14.84 -8.40
CA PRO A 102 2.65 -14.38 -9.79
C PRO A 102 1.93 -13.03 -9.94
N ILE A 103 2.42 -12.00 -9.24
CA ILE A 103 1.91 -10.62 -9.24
C ILE A 103 2.96 -9.74 -9.92
N THR A 104 2.56 -9.01 -10.95
CA THR A 104 3.47 -8.14 -11.69
C THR A 104 3.66 -6.80 -10.97
N HIS A 105 4.75 -6.09 -11.25
CA HIS A 105 4.91 -4.71 -10.79
C HIS A 105 3.75 -3.81 -11.23
N GLY A 106 3.16 -4.07 -12.40
CA GLY A 106 1.96 -3.38 -12.88
C GLY A 106 0.79 -3.49 -11.90
N SER A 107 0.48 -4.70 -11.41
CA SER A 107 -0.59 -4.93 -10.43
C SER A 107 -0.37 -4.14 -9.12
N TYR A 108 0.88 -4.05 -8.66
CA TYR A 108 1.21 -3.23 -7.50
C TYR A 108 1.06 -1.72 -7.75
N ASN A 109 1.45 -1.25 -8.94
CA ASN A 109 1.29 0.14 -9.34
C ASN A 109 -0.17 0.53 -9.58
N ASP A 110 -1.01 -0.40 -10.00
CA ASP A 110 -2.47 -0.21 -10.08
C ASP A 110 -3.04 0.13 -8.70
N LEU A 111 -2.65 -0.63 -7.66
CA LEU A 111 -3.06 -0.35 -6.28
C LEU A 111 -2.51 0.99 -5.79
N ARG A 112 -1.23 1.30 -6.07
CA ARG A 112 -0.61 2.61 -5.79
C ARG A 112 -1.47 3.76 -6.32
N GLY A 113 -1.87 3.67 -7.59
CA GLY A 113 -2.67 4.70 -8.25
C GLY A 113 -4.04 4.88 -7.59
N VAL A 114 -4.72 3.78 -7.27
CA VAL A 114 -6.07 3.87 -6.64
C VAL A 114 -6.01 4.44 -5.23
N ILE A 115 -4.96 4.12 -4.45
CA ILE A 115 -4.73 4.76 -3.15
C ILE A 115 -4.53 6.26 -3.34
N TYR A 116 -3.63 6.67 -4.25
CA TYR A 116 -3.36 8.08 -4.51
C TYR A 116 -4.61 8.85 -4.93
N ASP A 117 -5.37 8.30 -5.89
CA ASP A 117 -6.61 8.89 -6.39
C ASP A 117 -7.64 9.09 -5.26
N SER A 118 -7.69 8.19 -4.26
CA SER A 118 -8.61 8.27 -3.13
C SER A 118 -8.29 9.35 -2.11
N MET A 119 -7.05 9.88 -2.12
CA MET A 119 -6.59 10.84 -1.12
C MET A 119 -6.91 12.29 -1.49
N HIS A 120 -7.21 12.57 -2.76
CA HIS A 120 -7.56 13.91 -3.26
C HIS A 120 -6.57 15.02 -2.84
N LEU A 121 -5.26 14.71 -2.88
CA LEU A 121 -4.21 15.59 -2.40
C LEU A 121 -3.99 16.80 -3.31
N ASP A 122 -3.64 17.94 -2.71
CA ASP A 122 -3.03 19.04 -3.45
C ASP A 122 -1.62 18.69 -3.94
N SER A 123 -1.02 19.58 -4.74
CA SER A 123 0.31 19.35 -5.32
C SER A 123 1.41 19.18 -4.27
N THR A 124 1.31 19.86 -3.13
CA THR A 124 2.33 19.86 -2.07
C THR A 124 2.30 18.53 -1.30
N HIS A 125 1.12 18.14 -0.83
CA HIS A 125 0.91 16.86 -0.15
C HIS A 125 1.16 15.69 -1.11
N GLY A 126 0.71 15.82 -2.37
CA GLY A 126 0.91 14.81 -3.41
C GLY A 126 2.38 14.56 -3.72
N ALA A 127 3.22 15.59 -3.74
CA ALA A 127 4.65 15.44 -3.96
C ALA A 127 5.33 14.66 -2.81
N ALA A 128 5.05 15.04 -1.56
CA ALA A 128 5.60 14.37 -0.38
C ALA A 128 5.13 12.91 -0.28
N TRP A 129 3.84 12.66 -0.54
CA TRP A 129 3.26 11.32 -0.57
C TRP A 129 3.91 10.45 -1.65
N ASN A 130 4.07 10.97 -2.87
CA ASN A 130 4.69 10.22 -3.95
C ASN A 130 6.14 9.87 -3.64
N LYS A 131 6.91 10.77 -3.04
CA LYS A 131 8.28 10.48 -2.61
C LYS A 131 8.32 9.35 -1.57
N MET A 132 7.41 9.34 -0.60
CA MET A 132 7.26 8.23 0.35
C MET A 132 6.92 6.91 -0.36
N MET A 133 5.97 6.94 -1.30
CA MET A 133 5.58 5.76 -2.07
C MET A 133 6.71 5.25 -2.98
N ASP A 134 7.54 6.14 -3.54
CA ASP A 134 8.72 5.74 -4.31
C ASP A 134 9.74 5.00 -3.43
N ASN A 135 9.95 5.46 -2.20
CA ASN A 135 10.76 4.73 -1.22
C ASN A 135 10.14 3.37 -0.86
N PHE A 136 8.82 3.34 -0.64
CA PHE A 136 8.11 2.10 -0.35
C PHE A 136 8.33 1.06 -1.45
N PHE A 137 8.06 1.45 -2.70
CA PHE A 137 8.17 0.55 -3.85
C PHE A 137 9.61 0.19 -4.18
N TYR A 138 10.56 1.10 -3.96
CA TYR A 138 11.97 0.77 -4.06
C TYR A 138 12.34 -0.40 -3.13
N VAL A 139 12.05 -0.27 -1.83
CA VAL A 139 12.35 -1.33 -0.84
C VAL A 139 11.60 -2.60 -1.18
N PHE A 140 10.30 -2.50 -1.49
CA PHE A 140 9.47 -3.64 -1.81
C PHE A 140 9.99 -4.44 -3.00
N TYR A 141 10.36 -3.78 -4.11
CA TYR A 141 10.88 -4.46 -5.30
C TYR A 141 12.28 -5.03 -5.10
N GLU A 142 13.15 -4.34 -4.36
CA GLU A 142 14.42 -4.91 -3.93
C GLU A 142 14.21 -6.22 -3.15
N CYS A 143 13.20 -6.28 -2.27
CA CYS A 143 12.85 -7.50 -1.55
C CYS A 143 12.30 -8.60 -2.47
N LEU A 144 11.43 -8.26 -3.43
CA LEU A 144 10.91 -9.21 -4.41
C LEU A 144 12.01 -9.83 -5.27
N ASP A 145 13.05 -9.05 -5.59
CA ASP A 145 14.21 -9.51 -6.34
C ASP A 145 15.26 -10.24 -5.48
N GLY A 146 14.92 -10.61 -4.24
CA GLY A 146 15.77 -11.40 -3.35
C GLY A 146 16.82 -10.61 -2.56
N ARG A 147 16.75 -9.27 -2.55
CA ARG A 147 17.69 -8.40 -1.80
C ARG A 147 17.12 -7.90 -0.46
N CYS A 148 16.15 -8.62 0.10
CA CYS A 148 15.45 -8.22 1.34
C CYS A 148 16.38 -8.06 2.56
N SER A 149 17.45 -8.87 2.64
CA SER A 149 18.39 -8.87 3.78
C SER A 149 19.18 -7.57 3.97
N GLN A 150 19.12 -6.63 3.02
CA GLN A 150 19.74 -5.31 3.20
C GLN A 150 18.92 -4.36 4.08
N PHE A 151 17.68 -4.73 4.41
CA PHE A 151 16.72 -3.91 5.17
C PHE A 151 16.30 -4.55 6.52
N SER A 152 16.92 -5.67 6.89
CA SER A 152 16.66 -6.44 8.11
C SER A 152 17.51 -5.97 9.30
#